data_AF-A0A0G0L5W7-F1
#
_entry.id   AF-A0A0G0L5W7-F1
#
_cell.length_a   1.000
_cell.length_b   1.000
_cell.length_c   1.000
_cell.angle_alpha   90.00
_cell.angle_beta   90.00
_cell.angle_gamma   90.00
#
_symmetry.space_group_name_H-M   'P 1'
#
loop_
_entity.id
_entity.type
_entity.pdbx_description
1 polymer ?
#
loop_
_entity_poly.entity_id
_entity_poly.type
_entity_poly.pdbx_seq_one_letter_code
_entity_poly.pdbx_strand_id
1 'polypeptide(L)' 'MEETPPELVSDVMESGIVLAGGGALLAGIDEVIAGATKMPVRIADDPLTCVVRGCGKILLDLTLLERIKMDKKY' A
#
# COMPACT_ATOMS: atom_id res chain seq x y z
N MET A 1 8.75 -11.02 -18.92
CA MET A 1 7.31 -10.71 -18.80
C MET A 1 7.16 -9.72 -17.67
N GLU A 2 7.33 -8.43 -17.96
CA GLU A 2 6.91 -7.34 -17.07
C GLU A 2 6.32 -6.27 -17.97
N GLU A 3 5.05 -6.43 -18.31
CA GLU A 3 4.27 -5.44 -19.07
C GLU A 3 3.72 -4.39 -18.10
N THR A 4 4.58 -3.76 -17.30
CA THR A 4 4.20 -2.55 -16.57
C THR A 4 4.70 -1.37 -17.41
N PRO A 5 3.81 -0.50 -17.91
CA PRO A 5 4.19 0.70 -18.65
C PRO A 5 5.32 1.45 -17.94
N PRO A 6 6.35 1.95 -18.67
CA PRO A 6 7.49 2.65 -18.07
C PRO A 6 7.07 3.79 -17.13
N GLU A 7 5.95 4.44 -17.44
CA GLU A 7 5.38 5.56 -16.67
C GLU A 7 4.91 5.10 -15.27
N LEU A 8 4.37 3.89 -15.16
CA LEU A 8 3.94 3.32 -13.87
C LEU A 8 5.13 2.83 -13.03
N VAL A 9 6.23 2.45 -13.68
CA VAL A 9 7.47 2.07 -12.98
C VAL A 9 8.11 3.31 -12.36
N SER A 10 8.19 4.43 -13.07
CA SER A 10 8.73 5.68 -12.52
C SER A 10 7.92 6.19 -11.34
N ASP A 11 6.59 6.17 -11.43
CA ASP A 11 5.70 6.65 -10.36
C ASP A 11 5.88 5.86 -9.06
N VAL A 12 6.06 4.54 -9.15
CA VAL A 12 6.31 3.67 -7.99
C VAL A 12 7.72 3.87 -7.44
N MET A 13 8.72 4.11 -8.30
CA MET A 13 10.08 4.43 -7.85
C MET A 13 10.15 5.74 -7.07
N GLU A 14 9.34 6.74 -7.43
CA GLU A 14 9.24 8.01 -6.69
C GLU A 14 8.40 7.88 -5.41
N SER A 15 7.25 7.21 -5.49
CA SER A 15 6.30 7.08 -4.36
C SER A 15 6.78 6.11 -3.29
N GLY A 16 7.59 5.12 -3.66
CA GLY A 16 8.13 4.11 -2.77
C GLY A 16 7.12 3.10 -2.24
N ILE A 17 7.52 2.40 -1.19
CA ILE A 17 6.75 1.35 -0.53
C ILE A 17 6.34 1.82 0.87
N VAL A 18 5.07 1.60 1.22
CA VAL A 18 4.55 1.83 2.57
C VAL A 18 4.21 0.50 3.21
N LEU A 19 4.84 0.19 4.35
CA LEU A 19 4.59 -1.05 5.09
C LEU A 19 3.41 -0.87 6.05
N ALA A 20 2.52 -1.86 6.04
CA ALA A 20 1.34 -1.95 6.89
C ALA A 20 1.25 -3.34 7.55
N GLY A 21 0.46 -3.43 8.62
CA GLY A 21 0.28 -4.65 9.41
C GLY A 21 1.35 -4.87 10.48
N GLY A 22 1.18 -5.92 11.28
CA GLY A 22 2.13 -6.25 12.36
C GLY A 22 3.53 -6.61 11.87
N GLY A 23 3.67 -7.08 10.63
CA GLY A 23 4.96 -7.38 10.01
C GLY A 23 5.85 -6.14 9.83
N ALA A 24 5.24 -4.94 9.75
CA ALA A 24 5.98 -3.69 9.65
C ALA A 24 6.73 -3.32 10.94
N LEU A 25 6.44 -3.98 12.07
CA LEU A 25 7.08 -3.73 13.37
C LEU A 25 8.33 -4.60 13.60
N LEU A 26 8.69 -5.47 12.66
CA LEU A 26 9.95 -6.19 12.73
C LEU A 26 11.11 -5.20 12.58
N ALA A 27 12.07 -5.25 13.50
CA ALA A 27 13.20 -4.34 13.50
C ALA A 27 14.00 -4.46 12.18
N GLY A 28 14.19 -3.34 11.50
CA GLY A 28 14.98 -3.24 10.26
C GLY A 28 14.31 -3.84 9.01
N ILE A 29 13.03 -4.21 9.07
CA ILE A 29 12.34 -4.79 7.90
C ILE A 29 12.24 -3.80 6.74
N ASP A 30 12.06 -2.52 7.03
CA ASP A 30 12.08 -1.42 6.08
C ASP A 30 13.43 -1.28 5.39
N GLU A 31 14.54 -1.36 6.15
CA GLU A 31 15.90 -1.32 5.60
C GLU A 31 16.18 -2.52 4.68
N VAL A 32 15.77 -3.74 5.09
CA VAL A 32 15.95 -4.96 4.28
C VAL A 32 15.19 -4.85 2.96
N ILE A 33 13.93 -4.41 3.01
CA ILE A 33 13.10 -4.24 1.82
C ILE A 33 13.70 -3.14 0.93
N ALA A 34 14.09 -2.00 1.50
CA ALA A 34 14.71 -0.91 0.75
C ALA A 34 16.00 -1.35 0.05
N GLY A 35 16.83 -2.14 0.74
CA GLY A 35 18.06 -2.70 0.20
C GLY A 35 17.82 -3.65 -0.98
N ALA A 36 16.76 -4.46 -0.92
CA ALA A 36 16.39 -5.43 -1.94
C ALA A 36 15.71 -4.79 -3.16
N THR A 37 14.81 -3.83 -2.94
CA THR A 37 14.02 -3.19 -4.02
C THR A 37 14.68 -1.97 -4.62
N LYS A 38 15.69 -1.39 -3.94
CA LYS A 38 16.29 -0.09 -4.27
C LYS A 38 15.28 1.05 -4.31
N MET A 39 14.17 0.91 -3.58
CA MET A 39 13.12 1.91 -3.46
C MET A 39 13.07 2.47 -2.04
N PRO A 40 12.60 3.72 -1.85
CA PRO A 40 12.33 4.24 -0.53
C PRO A 40 11.22 3.42 0.13
N VAL A 41 11.43 3.05 1.39
CA VAL A 41 10.47 2.28 2.19
C VAL A 41 10.17 3.08 3.46
N ARG A 42 8.89 3.18 3.81
CA ARG A 42 8.45 3.79 5.08
C ARG A 42 7.41 2.92 5.77
N ILE A 43 7.40 2.95 7.09
CA ILE A 43 6.34 2.32 7.90
C ILE A 43 5.17 3.30 8.01
N ALA A 44 3.93 2.79 7.91
CA ALA A 44 2.74 3.61 8.17
C ALA A 44 2.71 4.10 9.62
N ASP A 45 2.15 5.29 9.88
CA ASP A 45 2.15 5.91 11.23
C ASP A 45 1.53 5.01 12.33
N ASP A 46 0.53 4.21 11.96
CA ASP A 46 -0.13 3.23 12.83
C ASP A 46 -0.38 1.95 12.03
N PRO A 47 0.66 1.10 11.84
CA PRO A 47 0.62 0.02 10.87
C PRO A 47 -0.32 -1.10 11.30
N LEU A 48 -0.62 -1.22 12.60
CA LEU A 48 -1.53 -2.24 13.13
C LEU A 48 -2.98 -1.96 12.76
N THR A 49 -3.38 -0.68 12.72
CA THR A 49 -4.79 -0.32 12.50
C THR A 49 -5.04 0.43 11.19
N CYS A 50 -4.01 0.81 10.43
CA CYS A 50 -4.16 1.61 9.20
C CYS A 50 -5.11 0.97 8.17
N VAL A 51 -5.12 -0.37 8.08
CA VAL A 51 -6.02 -1.11 7.18
C VAL A 51 -7.48 -0.89 7.59
N VAL A 52 -7.85 -1.22 8.83
CA VAL A 52 -9.25 -1.07 9.31
C VAL A 52 -9.68 0.41 9.32
N ARG A 53 -8.76 1.34 9.62
CA ARG A 53 -9.03 2.77 9.54
C ARG A 53 -9.31 3.22 8.10
N GLY A 54 -8.56 2.69 7.13
CA GLY A 54 -8.80 2.91 5.71
C GLY A 54 -10.18 2.40 5.27
N CYS A 55 -10.53 1.17 5.68
CA CYS A 55 -11.87 0.62 5.46
C CYS A 55 -12.96 1.49 6.08
N GLY A 56 -12.77 1.95 7.32
CA GLY A 56 -13.72 2.86 7.99
C GLY A 56 -13.90 4.18 7.25
N LYS A 57 -12.83 4.77 6.72
CA LYS A 57 -12.91 5.98 5.88
C LYS A 57 -13.73 5.75 4.62
N ILE A 58 -13.53 4.63 3.94
CA ILE A 58 -14.28 4.26 2.73
C ILE A 58 -15.77 4.09 3.05
N LEU A 59 -16.11 3.46 4.17
CA LEU A 59 -17.51 3.27 4.59
C LEU A 59 -18.25 4.60 4.85
N LEU A 60 -17.52 5.67 5.15
CA LEU A 60 -18.08 7.01 5.34
C LEU A 60 -18.16 7.82 4.03
N ASP A 61 -17.50 7.37 2.97
CA ASP A 61 -17.52 7.99 1.64
C ASP A 61 -18.29 7.09 0.68
N LEU A 62 -19.61 7.28 0.62
CA LEU A 62 -20.50 6.50 -0.24
C LEU A 62 -20.13 6.62 -1.73
N THR A 63 -19.63 7.78 -2.17
CA THR A 63 -19.22 7.97 -3.58
C THR A 63 -18.01 7.13 -3.91
N LEU A 64 -16.99 7.13 -3.05
CA LEU A 64 -15.81 6.31 -3.23
C LEU A 64 -16.15 4.82 -3.08
N LEU A 65 -16.97 4.45 -2.11
CA LEU A 65 -17.42 3.07 -1.90
C LEU A 65 -18.12 2.53 -3.14
N GLU A 66 -19.04 3.30 -3.74
CA GLU A 66 -19.72 2.92 -4.99
C GLU A 66 -18.75 2.75 -6.16
N ARG A 67 -17.65 3.52 -6.20
CA ARG A 67 -16.64 3.43 -7.27
C ARG A 67 -15.75 2.19 -7.14
N ILE A 68 -15.44 1.76 -5.92
CA ILE A 68 -14.48 0.67 -5.68
C ILE A 68 -15.12 -0.66 -5.31
N LYS A 69 -16.42 -0.67 -4.94
CA LYS A 69 -17.12 -1.91 -4.66
C LYS A 69 -17.06 -2.80 -5.89
N MET A 70 -16.74 -4.07 -5.67
CA MET A 70 -16.77 -5.06 -6.73
C MET A 70 -18.10 -5.80 -6.66
N ASP A 71 -18.79 -5.91 -7.79
CA ASP A 71 -19.93 -6.82 -7.88
C ASP A 71 -19.40 -8.25 -7.75
N LYS A 72 -20.05 -9.04 -6.89
CA LYS A 72 -19.78 -10.46 -6.77
C LYS A 72 -20.12 -11.13 -8.11
N LYS A 73 -19.09 -11.42 -8.91
CA LYS A 73 -19.18 -12.31 -10.06
C LYS A 73 -19.05 -13.75 -9.55
N TYR A 74 -20.15 -14.28 -9.02
CA TYR A 74 -20.38 -15.73 -8.90
C TYR A 74 -21.32 -16.15 -10.01
#